data_AF-A0A5K1HCM4-F1
#
_entry.id   AF-A0A5K1HCM4-F1
#
_cell.length_a   1.000
_cell.length_b   1.000
_cell.length_c   1.000
_cell.angle_alpha   90.00
_cell.angle_beta   90.00
_cell.angle_gamma   90.00
#
_symmetry.space_group_name_H-M   'P 1'
#
loop_
_entity.id
_entity.type
_entity.pdbx_description
1 polymer ?
#
loop_
_entity_poly.entity_id
_entity_poly.type
_entity_poly.pdbx_seq_one_letter_code
_entity_poly.pdbx_strand_id
1 'polypeptide(L)'
;MAKRSIGMVLAPEYSDNKKEGKGSIETVMNSMEFPLFDRTTPNSVISTTLNDLSNWSRLSSLWPLLYGTSCCFIEFASLIGSRFDFDRYGLVPRSSPRQADLILTAGTVTMKMAPSLVRLYEQMPEPKYVIAMGACTITGGMFSTDSY
;
A
#
# COMPACT_ATOMS: atom_id res chain seq x y z
N MET A 1 5.86 -32.48 -14.59
CA MET A 1 6.77 -31.93 -13.56
C MET A 1 6.62 -30.41 -13.60
N ALA A 2 5.98 -29.68 -12.69
CA ALA A 2 5.22 -29.95 -11.48
C ALA A 2 3.94 -29.09 -11.53
N LYS A 3 2.77 -29.69 -11.35
CA LYS A 3 1.48 -29.01 -11.21
C LYS A 3 1.34 -28.60 -9.74
N ARG A 4 1.28 -27.31 -9.42
CA ARG A 4 0.85 -26.84 -8.08
C ARG A 4 -0.63 -26.50 -8.16
N SER A 5 -1.45 -27.44 -7.72
CA SER A 5 -2.86 -27.26 -7.39
C SER A 5 -2.96 -26.33 -6.18
N ILE A 6 -3.52 -25.13 -6.37
CA ILE A 6 -4.00 -24.33 -5.24
C ILE A 6 -5.36 -24.91 -4.86
N GLY A 7 -5.33 -25.68 -3.78
CA GLY A 7 -6.52 -26.26 -3.16
C GLY A 7 -7.40 -25.16 -2.59
N MET A 8 -8.66 -25.19 -2.99
CA MET A 8 -9.77 -24.48 -2.38
C MET A 8 -9.91 -25.00 -0.94
N VAL A 9 -9.43 -24.23 0.05
CA VAL A 9 -9.66 -24.54 1.46
C VAL A 9 -11.07 -24.08 1.80
N LEU A 10 -12.00 -25.03 1.80
CA LEU A 10 -13.32 -24.88 2.40
C LEU A 10 -13.13 -24.55 3.89
N ALA A 11 -13.64 -23.41 4.32
CA ALA A 11 -13.71 -23.05 5.74
C ALA A 11 -14.64 -24.05 6.46
N PRO A 12 -14.29 -24.50 7.68
CA PRO A 12 -15.13 -25.41 8.43
C PRO A 12 -16.35 -24.66 8.98
N GLU A 13 -17.52 -25.29 8.89
CA GLU A 13 -18.72 -24.88 9.60
C GLU A 13 -18.44 -24.91 11.12
N TYR A 14 -18.49 -23.74 11.77
CA TYR A 14 -18.37 -23.64 13.23
C TYR A 14 -19.77 -23.70 13.85
N SER A 15 -20.09 -24.84 14.45
CA SER A 15 -21.30 -25.07 15.22
C SER A 15 -21.25 -24.29 16.54
N ASP A 16 -22.20 -23.38 16.71
CA ASP A 16 -22.50 -22.70 17.98
C ASP A 16 -22.75 -23.71 19.10
N ASN A 17 -21.98 -23.62 20.19
CA ASN A 17 -22.35 -24.21 21.48
C ASN A 17 -22.19 -23.17 22.58
N LYS A 18 -23.34 -22.57 22.89
CA LYS A 18 -23.63 -21.63 23.97
C LYS A 18 -23.20 -22.21 25.33
N LYS A 19 -22.33 -21.50 26.05
CA LYS A 19 -22.22 -21.60 27.52
C LYS A 19 -22.34 -20.22 28.13
N GLU A 20 -23.40 -20.03 28.89
CA GLU A 20 -23.60 -18.88 29.77
C GLU A 20 -22.54 -18.87 30.88
N GLY A 21 -21.99 -17.68 31.16
CA GLY A 21 -21.10 -17.43 32.28
C GLY A 21 -20.71 -15.97 32.34
N LYS A 22 -21.27 -15.24 33.31
CA LYS A 22 -20.99 -13.83 33.62
C LYS A 22 -19.48 -13.56 33.75
N GLY A 23 -18.96 -12.65 32.93
CA GLY A 23 -17.65 -12.03 33.05
C GLY A 23 -17.60 -10.83 32.10
N SER A 24 -17.19 -9.68 32.61
CA SER A 24 -17.00 -8.39 31.91
C SER A 24 -16.74 -8.47 30.40
N ILE A 25 -17.62 -7.85 29.61
CA ILE A 25 -17.39 -7.56 28.19
C ILE A 25 -16.31 -6.48 28.13
N GLU A 26 -15.05 -6.88 28.01
CA GLU A 26 -13.98 -5.99 27.56
C GLU A 26 -14.32 -5.57 26.13
N THR A 27 -14.62 -4.28 25.94
CA THR A 27 -14.69 -3.68 24.61
C THR A 27 -13.31 -3.85 23.96
N VAL A 28 -13.19 -4.78 23.02
CA VAL A 28 -11.96 -4.98 22.25
C VAL A 28 -11.63 -3.65 21.57
N MET A 29 -10.54 -3.00 22.00
CA MET A 29 -10.08 -1.75 21.40
C MET A 29 -9.75 -2.00 19.93
N ASN A 30 -10.45 -1.28 19.04
CA ASN A 30 -10.41 -1.39 17.57
C ASN A 30 -11.06 -2.67 17.00
N SER A 31 -12.34 -2.90 17.31
CA SER A 31 -13.17 -3.91 16.62
C SER A 31 -13.19 -3.65 15.12
N MET A 32 -12.62 -4.58 14.34
CA MET A 32 -12.81 -4.60 12.90
C MET A 32 -14.25 -4.96 12.60
N GLU A 33 -15.00 -4.03 12.03
CA GLU A 33 -16.31 -4.34 11.46
C GLU A 33 -16.07 -5.29 10.29
N PHE A 34 -16.58 -6.52 10.35
CA PHE A 34 -16.53 -7.43 9.22
C PHE A 34 -17.51 -6.92 8.17
N PRO A 35 -17.06 -6.40 7.01
CA PRO A 35 -17.99 -5.98 5.99
C PRO A 35 -18.68 -7.24 5.45
N LEU A 36 -19.98 -7.38 5.72
CA LEU A 36 -20.90 -8.30 5.01
C LEU A 36 -21.12 -7.79 3.58
N PHE A 37 -20.04 -7.56 2.84
CA PHE A 37 -20.09 -7.35 1.40
C PHE A 37 -19.95 -8.73 0.77
N ASP A 38 -21.06 -9.26 0.27
CA ASP A 38 -21.09 -10.47 -0.53
C ASP A 38 -20.21 -10.26 -1.77
N ARG A 39 -18.94 -10.65 -1.68
CA ARG A 39 -18.00 -10.67 -2.80
C ARG A 39 -18.36 -11.83 -3.73
N THR A 40 -19.56 -11.84 -4.28
CA THR A 40 -19.91 -12.65 -5.44
C THR A 40 -19.33 -11.98 -6.68
N THR A 41 -17.99 -11.93 -6.77
CA THR A 41 -17.35 -11.67 -8.06
C THR A 41 -17.81 -12.77 -9.02
N PRO A 42 -18.50 -12.47 -10.12
CA PRO A 42 -18.87 -13.51 -11.07
C PRO A 42 -17.58 -14.14 -11.58
N ASN A 43 -17.36 -15.42 -11.25
CA ASN A 43 -16.18 -16.20 -11.59
C ASN A 43 -16.12 -16.53 -13.09
N SER A 44 -16.33 -15.55 -13.96
CA SER A 44 -16.17 -15.71 -15.40
C SER A 44 -14.69 -15.55 -15.75
N VAL A 45 -14.11 -16.58 -16.38
CA VAL A 45 -12.70 -16.60 -16.81
C VAL A 45 -12.36 -15.36 -17.63
N ILE A 46 -13.31 -14.86 -18.42
CA ILE A 46 -13.17 -13.67 -19.26
C ILE A 46 -13.02 -12.39 -18.41
N SER A 47 -13.83 -12.22 -17.35
CA SER A 47 -13.73 -11.04 -16.47
C SER A 47 -12.39 -11.00 -15.73
N THR A 48 -11.92 -12.17 -15.25
CA THR A 48 -10.63 -12.28 -14.59
C THR A 48 -9.49 -11.91 -15.53
N THR A 49 -9.50 -12.38 -16.78
CA THR A 49 -8.44 -12.04 -17.75
C THR A 49 -8.35 -10.54 -18.07
N LEU A 50 -9.48 -9.83 -18.13
CA LEU A 50 -9.50 -8.38 -18.35
C LEU A 50 -8.99 -7.62 -17.12
N ASN A 51 -9.36 -8.06 -15.92
CA ASN A 51 -8.86 -7.50 -14.68
C ASN A 51 -7.35 -7.72 -14.55
N ASP A 52 -6.86 -8.92 -14.88
CA ASP A 52 -5.44 -9.25 -14.85
C ASP A 52 -4.64 -8.39 -15.83
N LEU A 53 -5.16 -8.15 -17.04
CA LEU A 53 -4.53 -7.26 -18.01
C LEU A 53 -4.47 -5.81 -17.50
N SER A 54 -5.57 -5.30 -16.94
CA SER A 54 -5.61 -3.96 -16.34
C SER A 54 -4.60 -3.81 -15.21
N ASN A 55 -4.57 -4.77 -14.29
CA ASN A 55 -3.65 -4.76 -13.15
C ASN A 55 -2.20 -4.89 -13.62
N TRP A 56 -1.92 -5.76 -14.59
CA TRP A 56 -0.61 -5.87 -15.20
C TRP A 56 -0.15 -4.56 -15.85
N SER A 57 -1.04 -3.90 -16.60
CA SER A 57 -0.71 -2.62 -17.25
C SER A 57 -0.31 -1.56 -16.22
N ARG A 58 -1.10 -1.41 -15.14
CA ARG A 58 -0.81 -0.46 -14.05
C ARG A 58 0.49 -0.80 -13.32
N LEU A 59 0.71 -2.08 -13.01
CA LEU A 59 1.93 -2.55 -12.34
C LEU A 59 3.18 -2.36 -13.21
N SER A 60 3.04 -2.49 -14.53
CA SER A 60 4.15 -2.38 -15.49
C SER A 60 4.59 -0.95 -15.78
N SER A 61 3.81 0.06 -15.37
CA SER A 61 4.08 1.46 -15.71
C SER A 61 3.69 2.43 -14.60
N LEU A 62 4.23 2.23 -13.39
CA LEU A 62 4.02 3.15 -12.28
C LEU A 62 4.93 4.37 -12.43
N TRP A 63 4.40 5.57 -12.28
CA TRP A 63 5.14 6.83 -12.34
C TRP A 63 5.25 7.46 -10.96
N PRO A 64 6.34 7.19 -10.23
CA PRO A 64 6.57 7.74 -8.91
C PRO A 64 6.81 9.25 -8.95
N LEU A 65 6.24 9.95 -7.98
CA LEU A 65 6.53 11.34 -7.72
C LEU A 65 7.94 11.48 -7.17
N LEU A 66 8.73 12.40 -7.73
CA LEU A 66 10.04 12.80 -7.21
C LEU A 66 9.89 13.54 -5.87
N TYR A 67 9.64 12.77 -4.82
CA TYR A 67 9.46 13.25 -3.45
C TYR A 67 10.59 12.76 -2.57
N GLY A 68 11.18 13.68 -1.80
CA GLY A 68 12.22 13.36 -0.85
C GLY A 68 12.43 14.48 0.14
N THR A 69 12.54 14.12 1.42
CA THR A 69 12.69 15.11 2.51
C THR A 69 13.94 14.89 3.33
N SER A 70 14.56 13.71 3.29
CA SER A 70 15.70 13.36 4.15
C SER A 70 16.60 12.30 3.52
N CYS A 71 17.37 11.57 4.33
CA CYS A 71 18.38 10.62 3.89
C CYS A 71 17.88 9.52 2.94
N CYS A 72 16.66 8.99 3.11
CA CYS A 72 16.09 7.97 2.23
C CYS A 72 15.94 8.45 0.78
N PHE A 73 15.94 9.77 0.52
CA PHE A 73 15.92 10.28 -0.85
C PHE A 73 17.21 9.99 -1.60
N ILE A 74 18.37 9.92 -0.94
CA ILE A 74 19.62 9.60 -1.64
C ILE A 74 19.65 8.12 -2.05
N GLU A 75 19.05 7.26 -1.23
CA GLU A 75 18.85 5.84 -1.54
C GLU A 75 17.91 5.71 -2.73
N PHE A 76 16.81 6.46 -2.73
CA PHE A 76 15.91 6.55 -3.88
C PHE A 76 16.59 7.12 -5.14
N ALA A 77 17.39 8.18 -5.02
CA ALA A 77 18.12 8.76 -6.14
C ALA A 77 19.16 7.80 -6.72
N SER A 78 19.74 6.93 -5.88
CA SER A 78 20.63 5.86 -6.35
C SER A 78 19.91 4.84 -7.24
N LEU A 79 18.60 4.66 -7.06
CA LEU A 79 17.74 3.86 -7.94
C LEU A 79 17.47 4.52 -9.29
N ILE A 80 17.69 5.83 -9.43
CA ILE A 80 17.57 6.55 -10.71
C ILE A 80 18.92 6.50 -11.48
N GLY A 81 20.00 6.14 -10.78
CA GLY A 81 21.35 6.08 -11.35
C GLY A 81 21.56 4.92 -12.35
N SER A 82 22.76 4.83 -12.91
CA SER A 82 23.08 3.77 -13.88
C SER A 82 23.24 2.38 -13.27
N ARG A 83 23.54 2.30 -11.96
CA ARG A 83 23.82 1.02 -11.28
C ARG A 83 22.55 0.23 -11.01
N PHE A 84 21.50 0.94 -10.62
CA PHE A 84 20.18 0.40 -10.38
C PHE A 84 19.25 1.16 -11.32
N ASP A 85 18.76 0.51 -12.37
CA ASP A 85 17.93 1.16 -13.38
C ASP A 85 16.46 1.09 -12.97
N PHE A 86 15.91 2.24 -12.57
CA PHE A 86 14.50 2.39 -12.22
C PHE A 86 13.57 2.14 -13.39
N ASP A 87 13.95 2.62 -14.58
CA ASP A 87 13.11 2.62 -15.77
C ASP A 87 12.94 1.19 -16.32
N ARG A 88 13.86 0.29 -15.96
CA ARG A 88 13.74 -1.15 -16.27
C ARG A 88 12.44 -1.78 -15.77
N TYR A 89 11.88 -1.26 -14.68
CA TYR A 89 10.61 -1.74 -14.12
C TYR A 89 9.40 -0.91 -14.58
N GLY A 90 9.60 -0.02 -15.56
CA GLY A 90 8.60 0.94 -16.03
C GLY A 90 8.37 2.09 -15.05
N LEU A 91 9.31 2.32 -14.14
CA LEU A 91 9.24 3.38 -13.13
C LEU A 91 9.87 4.66 -13.65
N VAL A 92 9.04 5.58 -14.14
CA VAL A 92 9.49 6.87 -14.65
C VAL A 92 9.22 7.98 -13.62
N PRO A 93 10.27 8.58 -13.01
CA PRO A 93 10.08 9.60 -12.01
C PRO A 93 9.49 10.88 -12.62
N ARG A 94 8.40 11.39 -12.02
CA ARG A 94 7.73 12.63 -12.45
C ARG A 94 7.81 13.70 -11.36
N SER A 95 8.07 14.94 -11.76
CA SER A 95 8.14 16.09 -10.84
C SER A 95 6.77 16.68 -10.52
N SER A 96 5.73 16.36 -11.30
CA SER A 96 4.40 16.91 -11.12
C SER A 96 3.43 15.87 -10.53
N PRO A 97 2.64 16.23 -9.50
CA PRO A 97 1.71 15.30 -8.85
C PRO A 97 0.56 14.86 -9.75
N ARG A 98 0.19 15.67 -10.73
CA ARG A 98 -0.89 15.34 -11.67
C ARG A 98 -0.51 14.26 -12.69
N GLN A 99 0.79 14.06 -12.90
CA GLN A 99 1.30 13.02 -13.79
C GLN A 99 1.70 11.76 -13.03
N ALA A 100 1.95 11.84 -11.73
CA ALA A 100 2.38 10.72 -10.92
C ALA A 100 1.19 9.96 -10.33
N ASP A 101 1.32 8.64 -10.21
CA ASP A 101 0.34 7.71 -9.65
C ASP A 101 0.89 6.97 -8.41
N LEU A 102 2.20 7.02 -8.18
CA LEU A 102 2.87 6.47 -7.01
C LEU A 102 3.55 7.58 -6.21
N ILE A 103 3.43 7.58 -4.89
CA ILE A 103 4.24 8.43 -4.01
C ILE A 103 5.08 7.56 -3.08
N LEU A 104 6.40 7.70 -3.20
CA LEU A 104 7.34 7.16 -2.22
C LEU A 104 7.62 8.23 -1.19
N THR A 105 7.22 8.00 0.06
CA THR A 105 7.59 8.92 1.15
C THR A 105 9.02 8.60 1.60
N ALA A 106 9.99 9.15 0.87
CA ALA A 106 11.41 8.92 1.10
C ALA A 106 12.02 9.96 2.07
N GLY A 107 11.83 9.76 3.38
CA GLY A 107 12.46 10.57 4.42
C GLY A 107 11.52 10.99 5.54
N THR A 108 12.04 11.70 6.55
CA THR A 108 11.22 12.13 7.68
C THR A 108 10.22 13.20 7.27
N VAL A 109 9.00 13.14 7.79
CA VAL A 109 7.93 14.12 7.55
C VAL A 109 7.75 14.91 8.83
N THR A 110 8.23 16.15 8.82
CA THR A 110 8.07 17.08 9.95
C THR A 110 6.65 17.67 9.97
N MET A 111 6.24 18.23 11.11
CA MET A 111 4.93 18.87 11.28
C MET A 111 4.65 19.95 10.22
N LYS A 112 5.68 20.69 9.80
CA LYS A 112 5.58 21.70 8.75
C LYS A 112 5.34 21.08 7.36
N MET A 113 5.90 19.90 7.11
CA MET A 113 5.80 19.23 5.81
C MET A 113 4.52 18.38 5.67
N ALA A 114 3.97 17.90 6.78
CA ALA A 114 2.75 17.08 6.81
C ALA A 114 1.59 17.64 5.96
N PRO A 115 1.15 18.91 6.10
CA PRO A 115 0.05 19.44 5.28
C PRO A 115 0.41 19.54 3.78
N SER A 116 1.69 19.76 3.45
CA SER A 116 2.16 19.81 2.06
C SER A 116 2.12 18.43 1.41
N LEU A 117 2.49 17.38 2.16
CA LEU A 117 2.43 16.00 1.70
C LEU A 117 0.98 15.56 1.42
N VAL A 118 0.05 15.90 2.32
CA VAL A 118 -1.38 15.63 2.12
C VAL A 118 -1.87 16.34 0.85
N ARG A 119 -1.48 17.60 0.64
CA ARG A 119 -1.82 18.35 -0.58
C ARG A 119 -1.31 17.69 -1.87
N LEU A 120 -0.08 17.18 -1.85
CA LEU A 120 0.47 16.45 -3.00
C LEU A 120 -0.37 15.20 -3.30
N TYR A 121 -0.72 14.45 -2.25
CA TYR A 121 -1.55 13.25 -2.38
C TYR A 121 -2.98 13.56 -2.87
N GLU A 122 -3.56 14.68 -2.45
CA GLU A 122 -4.87 15.14 -2.94
C GLU A 122 -4.84 15.58 -4.40
N GLN A 123 -3.72 16.11 -4.88
CA GLN A 123 -3.55 16.56 -6.26
C GLN A 123 -3.28 15.44 -7.26
N MET A 124 -2.98 14.24 -6.78
CA MET A 124 -2.75 13.05 -7.61
C MET A 124 -4.06 12.47 -8.16
N PRO A 125 -4.06 12.01 -9.44
CA PRO A 125 -5.19 11.29 -10.02
C PRO A 125 -5.42 9.94 -9.32
N GLU A 126 -6.65 9.43 -9.37
CA GLU A 126 -6.93 8.03 -9.05
C GLU A 126 -6.65 7.14 -10.27
N PRO A 127 -6.06 5.95 -10.14
CA PRO A 127 -5.62 5.23 -8.93
C PRO A 127 -4.26 5.72 -8.41
N LYS A 128 -4.14 5.90 -7.08
CA LYS A 128 -2.90 6.35 -6.43
C LYS A 128 -2.42 5.38 -5.36
N TYR A 129 -1.11 5.21 -5.27
CA TYR A 129 -0.46 4.29 -4.34
C TYR A 129 0.57 5.05 -3.48
N VAL A 130 0.66 4.69 -2.19
CA VAL A 130 1.62 5.28 -1.25
C VAL A 130 2.51 4.17 -0.70
N ILE A 131 3.82 4.35 -0.78
CA ILE A 131 4.80 3.45 -0.15
C ILE A 131 5.58 4.25 0.89
N ALA A 132 5.52 3.80 2.15
CA ALA A 132 6.31 4.34 3.23
C ALA A 132 7.74 3.80 3.15
N MET A 133 8.71 4.68 2.86
CA MET A 133 10.12 4.31 2.70
C MET A 133 10.96 4.81 3.88
N GLY A 134 11.46 3.84 4.65
CA GLY A 134 12.35 4.08 5.79
C GLY A 134 11.63 4.09 7.14
N ALA A 135 12.39 3.89 8.21
CA ALA A 135 11.83 3.79 9.56
C ALA A 135 11.10 5.08 9.99
N CYS A 136 11.58 6.24 9.51
CA CYS A 136 11.00 7.55 9.86
C CYS A 136 9.55 7.69 9.40
N THR A 137 9.17 7.13 8.25
CA THR A 137 7.80 7.24 7.73
C THR A 137 6.84 6.19 8.27
N ILE A 138 7.36 5.10 8.82
CA ILE A 138 6.54 3.99 9.34
C ILE A 138 6.16 4.25 10.80
N THR A 139 7.14 4.60 11.65
CA THR A 139 6.94 4.77 13.10
C THR A 139 7.50 6.07 13.66
N GLY A 140 8.07 6.95 12.81
CA GLY A 140 8.91 8.06 13.26
C GLY A 140 10.39 7.70 13.41
N GLY A 141 10.72 6.40 13.42
CA GLY A 141 12.10 5.91 13.46
C GLY A 141 12.83 6.39 14.70
N MET A 142 14.03 6.96 14.52
CA MET A 142 14.80 7.51 15.65
C MET A 142 14.15 8.72 16.33
N PHE A 143 13.22 9.40 15.63
CA PHE A 143 12.56 10.59 16.15
C PHE A 143 11.30 10.25 16.96
N SER A 144 10.92 8.98 17.08
CA SER A 144 9.68 8.60 17.77
C SER A 144 9.67 8.89 19.29
N THR A 145 10.85 9.03 19.91
CA THR A 145 10.95 9.05 21.38
C THR A 145 10.81 10.44 21.98
N ASP A 146 11.48 11.45 21.41
CA ASP A 146 11.67 12.76 22.03
C ASP A 146 11.64 13.94 21.03
N SER A 147 11.20 13.74 19.79
CA SER A 147 11.05 14.85 18.83
C SER A 147 9.79 15.67 19.11
N TYR A 148 9.91 17.01 19.05
CA TYR A 148 8.84 17.99 19.28
C TYR A 148 7.93 18.24 18.07
#